data_AF-A0A838NJE1-F1
#
_entry.id   AF-A0A838NJE1-F1
#
_cell.length_a   1.000
_cell.length_b   1.000
_cell.length_c   1.000
_cell.angle_alpha   90.00
_cell.angle_beta   90.00
_cell.angle_gamma   90.00
#
_symmetry.space_group_name_H-M   'P 1'
#
loop_
_entity.id
_entity.type
_entity.pdbx_description
1 polymer ?
#
loop_
_entity_poly.entity_id
_entity_poly.type
_entity_poly.pdbx_seq_one_letter_code
_entity_poly.pdbx_strand_id
1 'polypeptide(L)'
;MSALSRRGFLGWLGAGAVIPIQGQDPLAGKGEVGMLRDPAAAGRPRAPTEIADYDERIKAIEHRLACSCGCTLDIFTCRTTDFTCTYSPQLHREVVELDRAGKTAQQIVDAFVATYGEKALMAPKAEGFNLWGYLLPGSAIVVAGGALVAVLARRRVIVSEAGGAGGSELRPGADRTGPAARAASAPGSPEEIERLRRALAEVED
;
A
#
# COMPACT_ATOMS: atom_id res chain seq x y z
N MET A 1 -80.34 27.10 -8.19
CA MET A 1 -80.26 27.33 -6.74
C MET A 1 -79.63 26.12 -6.09
N SER A 2 -78.69 26.40 -5.20
CA SER A 2 -77.60 25.58 -4.69
C SER A 2 -77.99 24.41 -3.78
N ALA A 3 -77.16 23.36 -3.73
CA ALA A 3 -76.54 22.85 -2.49
C ALA A 3 -75.67 21.61 -2.75
N LEU A 4 -74.37 21.80 -3.04
CA LEU A 4 -73.35 20.77 -2.84
C LEU A 4 -72.91 20.80 -1.36
N SER A 5 -73.17 19.72 -0.63
CA SER A 5 -72.89 19.60 0.81
C SER A 5 -71.59 18.83 1.07
N ARG A 6 -70.55 19.59 1.42
CA ARG A 6 -69.58 19.43 2.53
C ARG A 6 -68.85 18.09 2.81
N ARG A 7 -68.99 17.02 2.02
CA ARG A 7 -68.25 15.76 2.26
C ARG A 7 -67.06 15.48 1.32
N GLY A 8 -66.78 16.35 0.35
CA GLY A 8 -65.70 16.17 -0.63
C GLY A 8 -64.40 16.94 -0.36
N PHE A 9 -64.33 17.79 0.67
CA PHE A 9 -63.27 18.81 0.76
C PHE A 9 -62.16 18.55 1.79
N LEU A 10 -62.21 17.44 2.53
CA LEU A 10 -61.17 17.08 3.51
C LEU A 10 -60.21 15.96 3.04
N GLY A 11 -60.39 15.45 1.83
CA GLY A 11 -59.45 14.48 1.21
C GLY A 11 -58.23 15.12 0.54
N TRP A 12 -58.18 16.45 0.45
CA TRP A 12 -57.17 17.18 -0.34
C TRP A 12 -56.20 18.00 0.53
N LEU A 13 -55.90 17.53 1.74
CA LEU A 13 -54.79 18.06 2.56
C LEU A 13 -53.81 16.98 3.02
N GLY A 14 -54.03 15.72 2.63
CA GLY A 14 -53.15 14.58 2.96
C GLY A 14 -52.13 14.22 1.88
N ALA A 15 -52.09 14.94 0.76
CA ALA A 15 -51.08 14.78 -0.28
C ALA A 15 -49.97 15.82 -0.12
N GLY A 16 -49.45 15.96 1.11
CA GLY A 16 -48.11 16.49 1.29
C GLY A 16 -47.18 15.48 0.64
N ALA A 17 -46.74 15.76 -0.58
CA ALA A 17 -45.62 15.05 -1.17
C ALA A 17 -44.48 15.14 -0.17
N VAL A 18 -44.22 14.03 0.54
CA VAL A 18 -42.95 13.83 1.22
C VAL A 18 -41.96 13.70 0.08
N ILE A 19 -41.46 14.84 -0.39
CA ILE A 19 -40.26 14.88 -1.20
C ILE A 19 -39.22 14.23 -0.30
N PRO A 20 -38.66 13.05 -0.65
CA PRO A 20 -37.50 12.58 0.07
C PRO A 20 -36.48 13.69 -0.07
N ILE A 21 -36.13 14.35 1.03
CA ILE A 21 -34.96 15.22 1.08
C ILE A 21 -33.80 14.26 0.84
N GLN A 22 -33.45 14.08 -0.43
CA GLN A 22 -32.19 13.46 -0.82
C GLN A 22 -31.13 14.28 -0.09
N GLY A 23 -30.33 13.58 0.73
CA GLY A 23 -29.35 14.17 1.63
C GLY A 23 -28.60 15.29 0.92
N GLN A 24 -28.74 16.50 1.46
CA GLN A 24 -27.90 17.60 1.04
C GLN A 24 -26.51 17.25 1.53
N ASP A 25 -25.61 16.89 0.61
CA ASP A 25 -24.19 16.78 0.91
C ASP A 25 -23.72 18.12 1.50
N PRO A 26 -23.31 18.19 2.78
CA PRO A 26 -22.87 19.43 3.40
C PRO A 26 -21.57 19.99 2.78
N LEU A 27 -21.00 19.29 1.80
CA LEU A 27 -19.76 19.63 1.11
C LEU A 27 -19.99 20.18 -0.31
N ALA A 28 -21.25 20.46 -0.70
CA ALA A 28 -21.62 21.00 -2.01
C ALA A 28 -21.23 22.49 -2.20
N GLY A 29 -19.96 22.82 -1.92
CA GLY A 29 -19.30 24.04 -2.39
C GLY A 29 -19.74 25.36 -1.75
N LYS A 30 -20.48 25.35 -0.63
CA LYS A 30 -20.85 26.56 0.12
C LYS A 30 -20.05 26.65 1.42
N GLY A 31 -18.79 27.07 1.30
CA GLY A 31 -17.94 27.40 2.44
C GLY A 31 -17.90 28.90 2.71
N GLU A 32 -17.45 29.28 3.90
CA GLU A 32 -17.32 30.69 4.34
C GLU A 32 -16.40 31.52 3.43
N VAL A 33 -15.49 30.87 2.72
CA VAL A 33 -14.52 31.46 1.77
C VAL A 33 -15.07 31.66 0.34
N GLY A 34 -16.35 31.37 0.10
CA GLY A 34 -17.01 31.56 -1.19
C GLY A 34 -17.54 30.27 -1.83
N MET A 35 -18.18 30.41 -2.99
CA MET A 35 -18.67 29.26 -3.76
C MET A 35 -17.49 28.58 -4.46
N LEU A 36 -17.25 27.30 -4.14
CA LEU A 36 -16.42 26.46 -5.00
C LEU A 36 -17.12 26.40 -6.37
N ARG A 37 -16.48 26.98 -7.39
CA ARG A 37 -16.87 26.83 -8.81
C ARG A 37 -17.05 25.33 -9.04
N ASP A 38 -18.24 24.95 -9.50
CA ASP A 38 -18.69 23.56 -9.73
C ASP A 38 -17.52 22.55 -9.73
N PRO A 39 -17.33 21.77 -8.65
CA PRO A 39 -16.21 20.85 -8.57
C PRO A 39 -16.25 19.79 -9.69
N ALA A 40 -17.44 19.52 -10.25
CA ALA A 40 -17.59 18.64 -11.42
C ALA A 40 -17.06 19.29 -12.71
N ALA A 41 -16.96 20.62 -12.77
CA ALA A 41 -16.33 21.35 -13.88
C ALA A 41 -14.80 21.43 -13.76
N ALA A 42 -14.23 21.22 -12.56
CA ALA A 42 -12.80 21.31 -12.30
C ALA A 42 -12.01 20.03 -12.65
N GLY A 43 -12.65 19.00 -13.21
CA GLY A 43 -12.00 17.74 -13.54
C GLY A 43 -12.83 16.85 -14.45
N ARG A 44 -12.29 15.66 -14.78
CA ARG A 44 -13.07 14.62 -15.46
C ARG A 44 -14.09 14.06 -14.47
N PRO A 45 -15.35 13.82 -14.87
CA PRO A 45 -16.33 13.17 -14.01
C PRO A 45 -15.80 11.78 -13.63
N ARG A 46 -15.66 11.54 -12.33
CA ARG A 46 -15.33 10.22 -11.78
C ARG A 46 -16.55 9.72 -11.03
N ALA A 47 -16.81 8.41 -11.13
CA ALA A 47 -17.76 7.78 -10.23
C ALA A 47 -17.29 8.00 -8.78
N PRO A 48 -18.22 8.23 -7.83
CA PRO A 48 -17.88 8.22 -6.41
C PRO A 48 -17.13 6.94 -6.05
N THR A 49 -16.13 7.06 -5.19
CA THR A 49 -15.42 5.90 -4.65
C THR A 49 -16.34 5.16 -3.68
N GLU A 50 -16.57 3.88 -3.95
CA GLU A 50 -17.36 3.01 -3.10
C GLU A 50 -16.47 2.32 -2.06
N ILE A 51 -17.04 1.87 -0.93
CA ILE A 51 -16.28 1.11 0.08
C ILE A 51 -15.67 -0.16 -0.52
N ALA A 52 -16.39 -0.78 -1.46
CA ALA A 52 -15.93 -1.96 -2.19
C ALA A 52 -14.62 -1.70 -2.97
N ASP A 53 -14.36 -0.46 -3.41
CA ASP A 53 -13.14 -0.12 -4.14
C ASP A 53 -11.89 -0.22 -3.26
N TYR A 54 -12.05 -0.29 -1.94
CA TYR A 54 -10.97 -0.42 -0.96
C TYR A 54 -11.04 -1.73 -0.17
N ASP A 55 -11.74 -2.73 -0.68
CA ASP A 55 -11.73 -4.07 -0.09
C ASP A 55 -10.32 -4.69 -0.13
N GLU A 56 -9.89 -5.29 0.98
CA GLU A 56 -8.54 -5.83 1.12
C GLU A 56 -8.21 -6.95 0.12
N ARG A 57 -9.21 -7.74 -0.29
CA ARG A 57 -9.03 -8.77 -1.32
C ARG A 57 -8.78 -8.12 -2.68
N ILE A 58 -9.53 -7.07 -3.03
CA ILE A 58 -9.33 -6.34 -4.29
C ILE A 58 -7.95 -5.69 -4.29
N LYS A 59 -7.57 -5.00 -3.21
CA LYS A 59 -6.21 -4.44 -3.06
C LYS A 59 -5.12 -5.49 -3.27
N ALA A 60 -5.26 -6.66 -2.64
CA ALA A 60 -4.29 -7.73 -2.76
C ALA A 60 -4.16 -8.32 -4.18
N ILE A 61 -5.25 -8.30 -4.96
CA ILE A 61 -5.23 -8.68 -6.38
C ILE A 61 -4.56 -7.59 -7.21
N GLU A 62 -4.96 -6.34 -7.01
CA GLU A 62 -4.44 -5.19 -7.75
C GLU A 62 -2.94 -4.99 -7.59
N HIS A 63 -2.39 -5.24 -6.39
CA HIS A 63 -0.95 -5.21 -6.15
C HIS A 63 -0.15 -6.26 -6.91
N ARG A 64 -0.80 -7.33 -7.41
CA ARG A 64 -0.14 -8.34 -8.26
C ARG A 64 -0.19 -7.95 -9.73
N LEU A 65 -0.99 -6.96 -10.09
CA LEU A 65 -1.29 -6.59 -11.46
C LEU A 65 -0.61 -5.27 -11.82
N ALA A 66 0.13 -5.28 -12.92
CA ALA A 66 0.79 -4.11 -13.47
C ALA A 66 -0.18 -3.21 -14.23
N CYS A 67 -0.07 -1.90 -14.04
CA CYS A 67 -0.78 -0.93 -14.85
C CYS A 67 -0.20 -0.89 -16.27
N SER A 68 -1.06 -0.96 -17.29
CA SER A 68 -0.65 -1.04 -18.70
C SER A 68 -0.18 0.30 -19.30
N CYS A 69 -0.16 1.39 -18.53
CA CYS A 69 0.21 2.72 -19.04
C CYS A 69 1.73 3.01 -19.06
N GLY A 70 2.56 2.07 -18.59
CA GLY A 70 4.02 2.17 -18.66
C GLY A 70 4.69 2.89 -17.48
N CYS A 71 3.93 3.33 -16.47
CA CYS A 71 4.49 3.97 -15.26
C CYS A 71 5.14 2.97 -14.27
N THR A 72 5.12 1.67 -14.57
CA THR A 72 5.68 0.58 -13.76
C THR A 72 5.03 0.36 -12.40
N LEU A 73 3.94 1.06 -12.09
CA LEU A 73 3.18 0.88 -10.85
C LEU A 73 2.11 -0.22 -11.00
N ASP A 74 1.73 -0.82 -9.87
CA ASP A 74 0.57 -1.70 -9.81
C ASP A 74 -0.74 -0.92 -9.89
N ILE A 75 -1.85 -1.62 -10.18
CA ILE A 75 -3.15 -0.97 -10.37
C ILE A 75 -3.53 -0.16 -9.12
N PHE A 76 -3.43 -0.74 -7.93
CA PHE A 76 -3.83 -0.08 -6.68
C PHE A 76 -2.99 1.17 -6.41
N THR A 77 -1.66 1.02 -6.43
CA THR A 77 -0.74 2.12 -6.17
C THR A 77 -0.95 3.23 -7.20
N CYS A 78 -1.09 2.90 -8.49
CA CYS A 78 -1.28 3.90 -9.53
C CYS A 78 -2.58 4.70 -9.35
N ARG A 79 -3.73 4.06 -9.08
CA ARG A 79 -5.01 4.80 -8.93
C ARG A 79 -5.08 5.62 -7.64
N THR A 80 -4.27 5.29 -6.64
CA THR A 80 -4.26 5.98 -5.35
C THR A 80 -3.17 7.04 -5.24
N THR A 81 -2.19 7.06 -6.16
CA THR A 81 -1.09 8.03 -6.16
C THR A 81 -1.09 8.98 -7.35
N ASP A 82 -1.57 8.55 -8.52
CA ASP A 82 -1.66 9.39 -9.72
C ASP A 82 -3.12 9.72 -10.05
N PHE A 83 -3.56 10.88 -9.57
CA PHE A 83 -4.90 11.41 -9.82
C PHE A 83 -5.10 11.93 -11.25
N THR A 84 -4.08 11.87 -12.12
CA THR A 84 -4.19 12.22 -13.54
C THR A 84 -4.29 10.98 -14.45
N CYS A 85 -3.92 9.80 -13.95
CA CYS A 85 -4.00 8.55 -14.67
C CYS A 85 -5.45 8.21 -15.08
N THR A 86 -5.60 7.76 -16.33
CA THR A 86 -6.89 7.31 -16.87
C THR A 86 -6.97 5.79 -17.05
N TYR A 87 -5.83 5.10 -17.05
CA TYR A 87 -5.72 3.66 -17.27
C TYR A 87 -6.04 2.87 -16.00
N SER A 88 -5.33 3.15 -14.90
CA SER A 88 -5.51 2.36 -13.66
C SER A 88 -6.96 2.35 -13.14
N PRO A 89 -7.72 3.47 -13.12
CA PRO A 89 -9.12 3.44 -12.73
C PRO A 89 -10.02 2.59 -13.65
N GLN A 90 -9.64 2.40 -14.92
CA GLN A 90 -10.35 1.49 -15.84
C GLN A 90 -10.05 0.03 -15.47
N LEU A 91 -8.78 -0.31 -15.28
CA LEU A 91 -8.35 -1.66 -14.89
C LEU A 91 -8.93 -2.08 -13.53
N HIS A 92 -9.02 -1.15 -12.58
CA HIS A 92 -9.70 -1.38 -11.30
C HIS A 92 -11.15 -1.84 -11.49
N ARG A 93 -11.90 -1.19 -12.40
CA ARG A 93 -13.29 -1.56 -12.67
C ARG A 93 -13.40 -2.96 -13.27
N GLU A 94 -12.45 -3.35 -14.12
CA GLU A 94 -12.39 -4.71 -14.65
C GLU A 94 -12.12 -5.75 -13.55
N VAL A 95 -11.21 -5.46 -12.60
CA VAL A 95 -10.99 -6.31 -11.42
C VAL A 95 -12.26 -6.46 -10.60
N VAL A 96 -12.93 -5.33 -10.29
CA VAL A 96 -14.18 -5.32 -9.51
C VAL A 96 -15.29 -6.07 -10.24
N GLU A 97 -15.40 -5.95 -11.56
CA GLU A 97 -16.39 -6.67 -12.37
C GLU A 97 -16.17 -8.19 -12.30
N LEU A 98 -14.93 -8.64 -12.46
CA LEU A 98 -14.59 -10.06 -12.34
C LEU A 98 -14.81 -10.59 -10.92
N ASP A 99 -14.51 -9.78 -9.90
CA ASP A 99 -14.76 -10.13 -8.51
C ASP A 99 -16.27 -10.28 -8.23
N ARG A 100 -17.09 -9.34 -8.70
CA ARG A 100 -18.56 -9.40 -8.65
C ARG A 100 -19.13 -10.59 -9.41
N ALA A 101 -18.46 -11.02 -10.49
CA ALA A 101 -18.81 -12.23 -11.22
C ALA A 101 -18.44 -13.53 -10.47
N GLY A 102 -17.95 -13.44 -9.22
CA GLY A 102 -17.63 -14.59 -8.38
C GLY A 102 -16.32 -15.28 -8.74
N LYS A 103 -15.44 -14.64 -9.52
CA LYS A 103 -14.12 -15.19 -9.84
C LYS A 103 -13.24 -15.24 -8.60
N THR A 104 -12.36 -16.22 -8.54
CA THR A 104 -11.30 -16.27 -7.51
C THR A 104 -10.17 -15.30 -7.86
N ALA A 105 -9.35 -14.91 -6.88
CA ALA A 105 -8.20 -14.04 -7.09
C ALA A 105 -7.27 -14.52 -8.22
N GLN A 106 -6.99 -15.84 -8.27
CA GLN A 106 -6.13 -16.41 -9.31
C GLN A 106 -6.79 -16.34 -10.69
N GLN A 107 -8.10 -16.61 -10.79
CA GLN A 107 -8.83 -16.49 -12.06
C GLN A 107 -8.87 -15.05 -12.57
N ILE A 108 -8.94 -14.06 -11.68
CA ILE A 108 -8.87 -12.64 -12.05
C ILE A 108 -7.49 -12.34 -12.62
N VAL A 109 -6.43 -12.75 -11.91
CA VAL A 109 -5.04 -12.56 -12.39
C VAL A 109 -4.81 -13.25 -13.73
N ASP A 110 -5.28 -14.49 -13.89
CA ASP A 110 -5.15 -15.25 -15.14
C ASP A 110 -5.94 -14.61 -16.28
N ALA A 111 -7.11 -14.04 -16.01
CA ALA A 111 -7.89 -13.28 -17.00
C ALA A 111 -7.12 -12.04 -17.49
N PHE A 112 -6.46 -11.33 -16.57
CA PHE A 112 -5.58 -10.20 -16.93
C PHE A 112 -4.38 -10.66 -17.74
N VAL A 113 -3.74 -11.78 -17.38
CA VAL A 113 -2.64 -12.36 -18.17
C VAL A 113 -3.10 -12.80 -19.56
N ALA A 114 -4.32 -13.33 -19.69
CA ALA A 114 -4.88 -13.71 -20.99
C ALA A 114 -5.11 -12.49 -21.89
N THR A 115 -5.54 -11.36 -21.34
CA THR A 115 -5.84 -10.12 -22.09
C THR A 115 -4.60 -9.29 -22.39
N TYR A 116 -3.72 -9.11 -21.40
CA TYR A 116 -2.59 -8.17 -21.44
C TYR A 116 -1.22 -8.86 -21.52
N GLY A 117 -1.18 -10.19 -21.45
CA GLY A 117 0.04 -10.98 -21.44
C GLY A 117 0.74 -11.02 -20.08
N GLU A 118 1.90 -11.66 -20.03
CA GLU A 118 2.69 -11.80 -18.78
C GLU A 118 3.14 -10.46 -18.18
N LYS A 119 3.22 -9.41 -18.99
CA LYS A 119 3.56 -8.05 -18.55
C LYS A 119 2.52 -7.42 -17.62
N ALA A 120 1.32 -8.01 -17.55
CA ALA A 120 0.31 -7.62 -16.58
C ALA A 120 0.61 -8.10 -15.17
N LEU A 121 1.62 -8.93 -14.96
CA LEU A 121 2.04 -9.33 -13.61
C LEU A 121 3.13 -8.39 -13.11
N MET A 122 3.02 -7.98 -11.85
CA MET A 122 4.10 -7.29 -11.14
C MET A 122 5.34 -8.17 -10.97
N ALA A 123 5.15 -9.48 -10.89
CA ALA A 123 6.20 -10.47 -10.80
C ALA A 123 6.04 -11.49 -11.95
N PRO A 124 7.06 -11.69 -12.81
CA PRO A 124 7.00 -12.68 -13.88
C PRO A 124 6.73 -14.09 -13.35
N LYS A 125 6.06 -14.95 -14.10
CA LYS A 125 5.87 -16.35 -13.68
C LYS A 125 7.21 -17.05 -13.47
N ALA A 126 7.35 -17.82 -12.40
CA ALA A 126 8.58 -18.54 -12.05
C ALA A 126 8.79 -19.80 -12.91
N GLU A 127 8.76 -19.64 -14.23
CA GLU A 127 8.85 -20.72 -15.21
C GLU A 127 9.94 -20.40 -16.24
N GLY A 128 10.57 -21.44 -16.79
CA GLY A 128 11.61 -21.29 -17.82
C GLY A 128 12.79 -20.42 -17.37
N PHE A 129 13.12 -19.41 -18.17
CA PHE A 129 14.24 -18.50 -17.87
C PHE A 129 13.97 -17.58 -16.67
N ASN A 130 12.71 -17.23 -16.40
CA ASN A 130 12.35 -16.35 -15.28
C ASN A 130 12.73 -16.96 -13.93
N LEU A 131 12.81 -18.29 -13.83
CA LEU A 131 13.24 -18.98 -12.61
C LEU A 131 14.65 -18.55 -12.15
N TRP A 132 15.55 -18.22 -13.08
CA TRP A 132 16.86 -17.69 -12.74
C TRP A 132 16.77 -16.35 -12.00
N GLY A 133 15.79 -15.49 -12.34
CA GLY A 133 15.57 -14.23 -11.60
C GLY A 133 15.24 -14.46 -10.12
N TYR A 134 14.59 -15.57 -9.80
CA TYR A 134 14.24 -15.95 -8.43
C TYR A 134 15.37 -16.65 -7.68
N LEU A 135 16.12 -17.53 -8.36
CA LEU A 135 17.15 -18.36 -7.72
C LEU A 135 18.52 -17.70 -7.66
N LEU A 136 18.88 -16.91 -8.68
CA LEU A 136 20.23 -16.39 -8.87
C LEU A 136 20.72 -15.54 -7.69
N PRO A 137 19.95 -14.57 -7.14
CA PRO A 137 20.43 -13.74 -6.03
C PRO A 137 20.83 -14.57 -4.79
N GLY A 138 19.98 -15.53 -4.40
CA GLY A 138 20.26 -16.42 -3.27
C GLY A 138 21.44 -17.37 -3.55
N SER A 139 21.45 -18.00 -4.73
CA SER A 139 22.52 -18.93 -5.10
C SER A 139 23.88 -18.25 -5.20
N ALA A 140 23.94 -17.01 -5.70
CA ALA A 140 25.19 -16.27 -5.85
C ALA A 140 25.82 -15.98 -4.49
N ILE A 141 25.01 -15.57 -3.51
CA ILE A 141 25.47 -15.32 -2.13
C ILE A 141 25.99 -16.62 -1.49
N VAL A 142 25.24 -17.71 -1.62
CA VAL A 142 25.62 -19.01 -1.04
C VAL A 142 26.91 -19.54 -1.65
N VAL A 143 27.06 -19.47 -2.98
CA VAL A 143 28.27 -19.93 -3.69
C VAL A 143 29.46 -19.06 -3.32
N ALA A 144 29.33 -17.73 -3.36
CA ALA A 144 30.42 -16.82 -3.04
C ALA A 144 30.84 -16.93 -1.56
N GLY A 145 29.87 -16.96 -0.64
CA GLY A 145 30.11 -17.12 0.79
C GLY A 145 30.72 -18.47 1.12
N GLY A 146 30.21 -19.56 0.52
CA GLY A 146 30.77 -20.90 0.67
C GLY A 146 32.20 -21.01 0.15
N ALA A 147 32.49 -20.42 -1.01
CA ALA A 147 33.84 -20.37 -1.56
C ALA A 147 34.80 -19.60 -0.63
N LEU A 148 34.37 -18.45 -0.10
CA LEU A 148 35.17 -17.67 0.85
C LEU A 148 35.47 -18.46 2.12
N VAL A 149 34.46 -19.11 2.72
CA VAL A 149 34.64 -19.95 3.92
C VAL A 149 35.59 -21.12 3.63
N ALA A 150 35.44 -21.78 2.49
CA ALA A 150 36.32 -22.89 2.10
C ALA A 150 37.78 -22.43 1.95
N VAL A 151 38.02 -21.26 1.34
CA VAL A 151 39.37 -20.69 1.20
C VAL A 151 39.97 -20.35 2.57
N LEU A 152 39.20 -19.72 3.46
CA LEU A 152 39.66 -19.37 4.80
C LEU A 152 39.93 -20.60 5.67
N ALA A 153 39.09 -21.64 5.59
CA ALA A 153 39.28 -22.89 6.30
C ALA A 153 40.54 -23.62 5.84
N ARG A 154 40.77 -23.72 4.53
CA ARG A 154 42.00 -24.32 3.97
C ARG A 154 43.26 -23.58 4.43
N ARG A 155 43.23 -22.24 4.49
CA ARG A 155 44.35 -21.44 4.99
C ARG A 155 44.66 -21.69 6.47
N ARG A 156 43.65 -21.93 7.30
CA ARG A 156 43.86 -22.23 8.73
C ARG A 156 44.46 -23.62 8.96
N VAL A 157 44.03 -24.63 8.21
CA VAL A 157 44.59 -25.99 8.30
C VAL A 157 46.08 -26.01 7.95
N ILE A 158 46.49 -25.29 6.89
CA ILE A 158 47.90 -25.24 6.46
C ILE A 158 48.80 -24.52 7.48
N VAL A 159 48.30 -23.50 8.18
CA VAL A 159 49.07 -22.76 9.20
C VAL A 159 49.18 -23.54 10.52
N SER A 160 48.20 -24.38 10.84
CA SER A 160 48.23 -25.20 12.06
C SER A 160 49.25 -26.34 12.02
N GLU A 161 49.64 -26.84 10.84
CA GLU A 161 50.75 -27.82 10.72
C GLU A 161 52.13 -27.17 10.88
N ALA A 162 52.27 -25.88 10.56
CA ALA A 162 53.52 -25.12 10.75
C ALA A 162 53.67 -24.52 12.16
N GLY A 163 52.59 -24.50 12.97
CA GLY A 163 52.55 -23.87 14.30
C GLY A 163 52.76 -24.82 15.50
N GLY A 164 53.10 -26.10 15.26
CA GLY A 164 53.25 -27.12 16.31
C GLY A 164 54.49 -26.99 17.22
N ALA A 165 55.35 -25.99 17.02
CA ALA A 165 56.51 -25.73 17.88
C ALA A 165 56.55 -24.25 18.26
N GLY A 166 55.86 -23.87 19.32
CA GLY A 166 55.87 -22.50 19.81
C GLY A 166 54.84 -22.22 20.89
N GLY A 167 54.95 -22.92 22.01
CA GLY A 167 54.33 -22.46 23.23
C GLY A 167 54.92 -21.12 23.64
N SER A 168 54.07 -20.09 23.75
CA SER A 168 54.36 -18.94 24.61
C SER A 168 53.03 -18.38 25.09
N GLU A 169 52.70 -18.79 26.30
CA GLU A 169 51.90 -18.10 27.30
C GLU A 169 51.74 -16.59 27.03
N LEU A 170 50.49 -16.14 26.82
CA LEU A 170 50.16 -14.72 26.78
C LEU A 170 49.29 -14.35 27.98
N ARG A 171 49.95 -13.64 28.91
CA ARG A 171 49.45 -12.90 30.06
C ARG A 171 48.18 -12.08 29.70
N PRO A 172 47.15 -12.03 30.58
CA PRO A 172 46.03 -11.11 30.38
C PRO A 172 46.48 -9.68 30.68
N GLY A 173 46.74 -8.92 29.61
CA GLY A 173 47.03 -7.49 29.63
C GLY A 173 45.81 -6.70 29.17
N ALA A 174 45.39 -5.78 30.01
CA ALA A 174 44.25 -4.90 29.85
C ALA A 174 44.35 -3.98 28.62
N ASP A 175 43.19 -3.38 28.34
CA ASP A 175 42.94 -2.21 27.52
C ASP A 175 42.63 -2.42 26.03
N ARG A 176 41.32 -2.51 25.76
CA ARG A 176 40.73 -2.16 24.46
C ARG A 176 39.46 -1.35 24.72
N THR A 177 39.62 -0.09 25.11
CA THR A 177 38.57 0.91 24.93
C THR A 177 38.69 1.49 23.51
N GLY A 178 37.84 0.97 22.63
CA GLY A 178 37.59 1.52 21.29
C GLY A 178 36.07 1.59 21.08
N PRO A 179 35.53 2.69 20.52
CA PRO A 179 34.14 3.07 20.70
C PRO A 179 33.19 2.14 19.95
N ALA A 180 32.41 1.38 20.72
CA ALA A 180 31.29 0.61 20.22
C ALA A 180 30.00 1.43 20.30
N ALA A 181 29.16 1.21 19.28
CA ALA A 181 27.73 1.43 19.23
C ALA A 181 27.24 2.88 19.05
N ARG A 182 26.69 3.12 17.85
CA ARG A 182 25.54 4.01 17.66
C ARG A 182 24.54 3.72 18.78
N ALA A 183 24.34 4.69 19.65
CA ALA A 183 23.33 4.63 20.67
C ALA A 183 21.98 4.35 20.00
N ALA A 184 21.39 3.21 20.34
CA ALA A 184 19.94 3.08 20.27
C ALA A 184 19.38 4.25 21.08
N SER A 185 18.50 5.04 20.48
CA SER A 185 17.79 6.12 21.14
C SER A 185 17.10 5.55 22.38
N ALA A 186 17.66 5.85 23.55
CA ALA A 186 17.03 5.54 24.81
C ALA A 186 15.65 6.22 24.85
N PRO A 187 14.64 5.62 25.51
CA PRO A 187 13.42 6.35 25.81
C PRO A 187 13.81 7.66 26.51
N GLY A 188 13.27 8.79 26.02
CA GLY A 188 13.56 10.12 26.55
C GLY A 188 13.45 10.10 28.07
N SER A 189 14.36 10.80 28.73
CA SER A 189 14.36 10.85 30.18
C SER A 189 13.01 11.42 30.68
N PRO A 190 12.52 11.00 31.86
CA PRO A 190 11.19 11.37 32.35
C PRO A 190 10.97 12.89 32.39
N GLU A 191 12.02 13.68 32.63
CA GLU A 191 11.99 15.13 32.59
C GLU A 191 11.86 15.72 31.16
N GLU A 192 12.39 15.05 30.15
CA GLU A 192 12.28 15.48 28.75
C GLU A 192 10.90 15.19 28.18
N ILE A 193 10.32 14.03 28.53
CA ILE A 193 8.93 13.69 28.20
C ILE A 193 7.96 14.70 28.81
N GLU A 194 8.17 15.10 30.06
CA GLU A 194 7.31 16.08 30.74
C GLU A 194 7.44 17.48 30.14
N ARG A 195 8.65 17.88 29.72
CA ARG A 195 8.87 19.14 28.99
C ARG A 195 8.11 19.14 27.66
N LEU A 196 8.18 18.03 26.91
CA LEU A 196 7.49 17.90 25.62
C LEU A 196 5.97 17.89 25.77
N ARG A 197 5.43 17.24 26.81
CA ARG A 197 3.99 17.28 27.11
C ARG A 197 3.51 18.70 27.42
N ARG A 198 4.28 19.47 28.20
CA ARG A 198 3.94 20.86 28.50
C ARG A 198 3.96 21.74 27.25
N ALA A 199 4.96 21.54 26.39
CA ALA A 199 5.05 22.26 25.12
C ALA A 199 3.89 21.91 24.17
N LEU A 200 3.42 20.65 24.16
CA LEU A 200 2.25 20.25 23.37
C LEU A 200 0.96 20.91 23.88
N ALA A 201 0.77 20.96 25.21
CA ALA A 201 -0.41 21.61 25.80
C ALA A 201 -0.48 23.12 25.48
N GLU A 202 0.66 23.80 25.39
CA GLU A 202 0.72 25.23 25.01
C GLU A 202 0.36 25.49 23.53
N VAL A 203 0.47 24.48 22.67
CA VAL A 203 0.14 24.59 21.23
C VAL A 203 -1.31 24.18 20.95
N GLU A 204 -1.93 23.39 21.84
CA GLU A 204 -3.31 22.95 21.70
C GLU A 204 -4.36 23.95 22.25
N ASP A 205 -3.93 24.93 23.06
CA ASP A 205 -4.72 26.08 23.53
C ASP A 205 -4.67 27.27 22.54
#